data_AF-A0A261FN10-F1
#
_entry.id   AF-A0A261FN10-F1
#
_cell.length_a   1.000
_cell.length_b   1.000
_cell.length_c   1.000
_cell.angle_alpha   90.00
_cell.angle_beta   90.00
_cell.angle_gamma   90.00
#
_symmetry.space_group_name_H-M   'P 1'
#
loop_
_entity.id
_entity.type
_entity.pdbx_description
1 polymer ?
#
loop_
_entity_poly.entity_id
_entity_poly.type
_entity_poly.pdbx_seq_one_letter_code
_entity_poly.pdbx_strand_id
1 'polypeptide(L)'
;MNVTNDMLDKAVRAISAIPAVEMDGASLARDVVLLAYAWPDAEEFAAAVGGTCEALRALAEGRVEGSELKYQFEGWRSFHYQHRRFHKAKADARIVYRRVDAGIQVWGFGGRHVPSDIYRRLSRLQ
;
A
#
# COMPACT_ATOMS: atom_id res chain seq x y z
N MET A 1 -13.89 -2.70 15.38
CA MET A 1 -13.44 -1.83 14.27
C MET A 1 -14.25 -0.55 14.33
N ASN A 2 -13.60 0.59 14.52
CA ASN A 2 -14.20 1.93 14.58
C ASN A 2 -14.03 2.69 13.26
N VAL A 3 -13.75 1.97 12.17
CA VAL A 3 -13.65 2.52 10.81
C VAL A 3 -15.00 2.37 10.13
N THR A 4 -15.52 3.47 9.59
CA THR A 4 -16.83 3.51 8.90
C THR A 4 -16.69 3.36 7.39
N ASN A 5 -17.79 3.07 6.69
CA ASN A 5 -17.79 3.01 5.23
C ASN A 5 -17.38 4.34 4.58
N ASP A 6 -17.80 5.48 5.14
CA ASP A 6 -17.38 6.80 4.66
C ASP A 6 -15.86 7.00 4.77
N MET A 7 -15.24 6.49 5.84
CA MET A 7 -13.78 6.51 5.99
C MET A 7 -13.08 5.64 4.93
N LEU A 8 -13.64 4.45 4.64
CA LEU A 8 -13.12 3.59 3.57
C LEU A 8 -13.24 4.27 2.19
N ASP A 9 -14.38 4.85 1.87
CA ASP A 9 -14.62 5.54 0.60
C ASP A 9 -13.69 6.76 0.43
N LYS A 10 -13.49 7.54 1.49
CA LYS A 10 -12.54 8.66 1.51
C LYS A 10 -11.11 8.18 1.29
N ALA A 11 -10.71 7.06 1.92
CA ALA A 11 -9.39 6.49 1.76
C ALA A 11 -9.15 5.98 0.32
N VAL A 12 -10.13 5.28 -0.27
CA VAL A 12 -10.07 4.85 -1.68
C VAL A 12 -9.88 6.05 -2.60
N ARG A 13 -10.71 7.10 -2.44
CA ARG A 13 -10.61 8.33 -3.25
C ARG A 13 -9.26 9.02 -3.09
N ALA A 14 -8.75 9.12 -1.87
CA ALA A 14 -7.47 9.77 -1.58
C ALA A 14 -6.30 9.04 -2.25
N ILE A 15 -6.30 7.70 -2.21
CA ILE A 15 -5.24 6.89 -2.80
C ILE A 15 -5.36 6.85 -4.33
N SER A 16 -6.58 6.70 -4.88
CA SER A 16 -6.78 6.67 -6.34
C SER A 16 -6.47 8.00 -7.03
N ALA A 17 -6.48 9.11 -6.28
CA ALA A 17 -6.19 10.44 -6.81
C ALA A 17 -4.68 10.76 -6.90
N ILE A 18 -3.80 9.84 -6.49
CA ILE A 18 -2.35 10.06 -6.55
C ILE A 18 -1.88 9.99 -8.02
N PRO A 19 -1.28 11.05 -8.56
CA PRO A 19 -0.75 11.04 -9.92
C PRO A 19 0.34 9.97 -10.09
N ALA A 20 0.50 9.45 -11.31
CA ALA A 20 1.56 8.50 -11.65
C ALA A 20 1.54 7.18 -10.84
N VAL A 21 0.38 6.83 -10.26
CA VAL A 21 0.14 5.56 -9.57
C VAL A 21 -1.02 4.83 -10.25
N GLU A 22 -0.72 3.69 -10.85
CA GLU A 22 -1.71 2.82 -11.48
C GLU A 22 -2.10 1.69 -10.53
N MET A 23 -3.40 1.48 -10.33
CA MET A 23 -3.95 0.41 -9.48
C MET A 23 -5.24 -0.14 -10.05
N ASP A 24 -5.43 -1.46 -9.90
CA ASP A 24 -6.75 -2.07 -10.07
C ASP A 24 -7.69 -1.60 -8.95
N GLY A 25 -8.85 -1.08 -9.32
CA GLY A 25 -9.80 -0.48 -8.37
C GLY A 25 -10.36 -1.47 -7.35
N ALA A 26 -10.57 -2.74 -7.75
CA ALA A 26 -11.04 -3.78 -6.83
C ALA A 26 -9.96 -4.16 -5.82
N SER A 27 -8.70 -4.22 -6.25
CA SER A 27 -7.54 -4.43 -5.38
C SER A 27 -7.33 -3.27 -4.43
N LEU A 28 -7.48 -2.02 -4.90
CA LEU A 28 -7.42 -0.83 -4.06
C LEU A 28 -8.46 -0.88 -2.93
N ALA A 29 -9.74 -1.09 -3.27
CA ALA A 29 -10.80 -1.14 -2.26
C ALA A 29 -10.56 -2.25 -1.23
N ARG A 30 -10.11 -3.42 -1.67
CA ARG A 30 -9.74 -4.53 -0.78
C ARG A 30 -8.59 -4.16 0.15
N ASP A 31 -7.55 -3.49 -0.37
CA ASP A 31 -6.39 -3.12 0.43
C ASP A 31 -6.69 -2.05 1.47
N VAL A 32 -7.59 -1.11 1.14
CA VAL A 32 -8.12 -0.15 2.11
C VAL A 32 -8.89 -0.86 3.24
N VAL A 33 -9.71 -1.86 2.92
CA VAL A 33 -10.36 -2.69 3.95
C VAL A 33 -9.34 -3.44 4.79
N LEU A 34 -8.28 -3.99 4.19
CA LEU A 34 -7.21 -4.66 4.93
C LEU A 34 -6.41 -3.70 5.83
N LEU A 35 -6.23 -2.44 5.44
CA LEU A 35 -5.69 -1.41 6.33
C LEU A 35 -6.59 -1.22 7.55
N ALA A 36 -7.92 -1.16 7.37
CA ALA A 36 -8.86 -1.05 8.48
C ALA A 36 -8.87 -2.28 9.40
N TYR A 37 -8.58 -3.47 8.87
CA TYR A 37 -8.38 -4.66 9.71
C TYR A 37 -7.07 -4.61 10.50
N ALA A 38 -5.98 -4.12 9.89
CA ALA A 38 -4.68 -4.00 10.54
C ALA A 38 -4.66 -2.89 11.60
N TRP A 39 -5.37 -1.79 11.34
CA TRP A 39 -5.51 -0.63 12.22
C TRP A 39 -7.00 -0.28 12.37
N PRO A 40 -7.73 -0.96 13.28
CA PRO A 40 -9.17 -0.83 13.42
C PRO A 40 -9.63 0.40 14.19
N ASP A 41 -8.71 1.17 14.76
CA ASP A 41 -8.97 2.48 15.35
C ASP A 41 -9.03 3.56 14.26
N ALA A 42 -9.91 4.55 14.44
CA ALA A 42 -10.15 5.59 13.44
C ALA A 42 -8.92 6.47 13.18
N GLU A 43 -8.19 6.84 14.23
CA GLU A 43 -7.00 7.69 14.12
C GLU A 43 -5.80 6.90 13.58
N GLU A 44 -5.66 5.65 13.99
CA GLU A 44 -4.63 4.75 13.44
C GLU A 44 -4.88 4.43 11.96
N PHE A 45 -6.13 4.18 11.58
CA PHE A 45 -6.51 3.98 10.19
C PHE A 45 -6.21 5.22 9.34
N ALA A 46 -6.61 6.41 9.81
CA ALA A 46 -6.33 7.67 9.11
C ALA A 46 -4.82 7.89 8.94
N ALA A 47 -4.03 7.59 9.97
CA ALA A 47 -2.58 7.65 9.89
C ALA A 47 -2.02 6.63 8.88
N ALA A 48 -2.54 5.40 8.85
CA ALA A 48 -2.12 4.39 7.88
C ALA A 48 -2.44 4.76 6.44
N VAL A 49 -3.61 5.36 6.18
CA VAL A 49 -3.97 5.91 4.87
C VAL A 49 -3.00 7.03 4.49
N GLY A 50 -2.74 7.98 5.41
CA GLY A 50 -1.78 9.07 5.18
C GLY A 50 -0.37 8.56 4.87
N GLY A 51 0.13 7.61 5.65
CA GLY A 51 1.43 6.96 5.42
C GLY A 51 1.49 6.23 4.07
N THR A 52 0.40 5.56 3.68
CA THR A 52 0.28 4.91 2.37
C THR A 52 0.37 5.93 1.24
N CYS A 53 -0.40 7.03 1.32
CA CYS A 53 -0.37 8.09 0.31
C CYS A 53 1.03 8.70 0.16
N GLU A 54 1.71 8.99 1.27
CA GLU A 54 3.06 9.55 1.25
C GLU A 54 4.09 8.58 0.65
N ALA A 55 4.00 7.29 0.99
CA ALA A 55 4.86 6.27 0.43
C ALA A 55 4.63 6.10 -1.08
N LEU A 56 3.38 6.09 -1.53
CA LEU A 56 3.02 6.02 -2.94
C LEU A 56 3.53 7.21 -3.74
N ARG A 57 3.35 8.44 -3.25
CA ARG A 57 3.91 9.65 -3.89
C ARG A 57 5.43 9.59 -3.98
N ALA A 58 6.10 9.25 -2.88
CA ALA A 58 7.55 9.17 -2.87
C ALA A 58 8.09 8.11 -3.84
N LEU A 59 7.38 6.97 -3.99
CA LEU A 59 7.71 5.96 -4.98
C LEU A 59 7.47 6.48 -6.40
N ALA A 60 6.29 7.03 -6.70
CA ALA A 60 5.93 7.54 -8.02
C ALA A 60 6.91 8.64 -8.50
N GLU A 61 7.34 9.52 -7.60
CA GLU A 61 8.31 10.59 -7.85
C GLU A 61 9.78 10.11 -7.88
N GLY A 62 10.04 8.83 -7.63
CA GLY A 62 11.41 8.28 -7.63
C GLY A 62 12.28 8.72 -6.45
N ARG A 63 11.70 9.31 -5.40
CA ARG A 63 12.43 9.75 -4.19
C ARG A 63 12.86 8.60 -3.30
N VAL A 64 12.15 7.48 -3.37
CA VAL A 64 12.45 6.24 -2.64
C VAL A 64 12.28 5.05 -3.57
N GLU A 65 12.90 3.93 -3.20
CA GLU A 65 12.90 2.70 -3.97
C GLU A 65 12.80 1.49 -3.04
N GLY A 66 12.03 0.48 -3.44
CA GLY A 66 11.93 -0.82 -2.77
C GLY A 66 12.99 -1.80 -3.24
N SER A 67 13.05 -2.95 -2.57
CA SER A 67 13.91 -4.06 -2.98
C SER A 67 13.20 -4.96 -3.97
N GLU A 68 13.94 -5.48 -4.95
CA GLU A 68 13.40 -6.44 -5.93
C GLU A 68 12.92 -7.72 -5.26
N LEU A 69 11.76 -8.20 -5.71
CA LEU A 69 11.26 -9.52 -5.34
C LEU A 69 11.91 -10.58 -6.24
N LYS A 70 12.13 -11.76 -5.66
CA LYS A 70 12.82 -12.88 -6.31
C LYS A 70 11.84 -13.89 -6.91
N TYR A 71 12.37 -14.79 -7.75
CA TYR A 71 11.66 -15.92 -8.34
C TYR A 71 10.46 -15.49 -9.18
N GLN A 72 9.27 -16.06 -8.93
CA GLN A 72 8.03 -15.82 -9.65
C GLN A 72 7.49 -14.37 -9.59
N PHE A 73 8.19 -13.47 -8.90
CA PHE A 73 7.81 -12.07 -8.75
C PHE A 73 8.84 -11.12 -9.39
N GLU A 74 9.65 -11.62 -10.33
CA GLU A 74 10.60 -10.82 -11.09
C GLU A 74 9.90 -9.62 -11.75
N GLY A 75 10.59 -8.47 -11.75
CA GLY A 75 10.03 -7.18 -12.18
C GLY A 75 9.19 -6.46 -11.12
N TRP A 76 8.82 -7.10 -10.02
CA TRP A 76 8.16 -6.47 -8.88
C TRP A 76 9.14 -6.11 -7.76
N ARG A 77 8.77 -5.09 -6.99
CA ARG A 77 9.55 -4.51 -5.89
C ARG A 77 8.67 -4.39 -4.66
N SER A 78 9.27 -4.57 -3.49
CA SER A 78 8.62 -4.37 -2.19
C SER A 78 9.27 -3.21 -1.46
N PHE A 79 8.49 -2.16 -1.23
CA PHE A 79 8.90 -1.03 -0.42
C PHE A 79 8.29 -1.12 0.98
N HIS A 80 9.12 -1.04 2.01
CA HIS A 80 8.71 -1.09 3.40
C HIS A 80 8.69 0.32 3.99
N TYR A 81 7.61 0.67 4.70
CA TYR A 81 7.44 1.97 5.31
C TYR A 81 6.74 1.83 6.68
N GLN A 82 6.65 2.94 7.41
CA GLN A 82 5.91 3.02 8.65
C GLN A 82 4.56 3.70 8.38
N HIS A 83 3.46 3.13 8.86
CA HIS A 83 2.14 3.76 8.78
C HIS A 83 2.13 5.12 9.53
N ARG A 84 2.86 5.20 10.66
CA ARG A 84 3.20 6.44 11.36
C ARG A 84 4.70 6.64 11.44
N ARG A 85 5.17 7.83 11.05
CA ARG A 85 6.60 8.14 11.13
C ARG A 85 7.03 8.35 12.57
N PHE A 86 7.81 7.41 13.08
CA PHE A 86 8.47 7.51 14.38
C PHE A 86 9.96 7.26 14.25
N HIS A 87 10.76 8.07 14.95
CA HIS A 87 12.20 7.93 14.95
C HIS A 87 12.60 6.54 15.48
N LYS A 88 13.43 5.81 14.72
CA LYS A 88 13.92 4.45 15.01
C LYS A 88 12.86 3.33 15.09
N ALA A 89 11.59 3.60 14.73
CA ALA A 89 10.61 2.53 14.64
C ALA A 89 10.88 1.60 13.44
N LYS A 90 10.43 0.35 13.53
CA LYS A 90 10.52 -0.60 12.41
C LYS A 90 9.40 -0.32 11.42
N ALA A 91 9.67 -0.55 10.13
CA ALA A 91 8.61 -0.55 9.12
C ALA A 91 7.57 -1.63 9.44
N ASP A 92 6.29 -1.25 9.38
CA ASP A 92 5.14 -2.09 9.71
C ASP A 92 4.10 -2.13 8.59
N ALA A 93 4.39 -1.50 7.46
CA ALA A 93 3.59 -1.54 6.26
C ALA A 93 4.46 -1.76 5.01
N ARG A 94 3.84 -2.16 3.91
CA ARG A 94 4.52 -2.34 2.64
C ARG A 94 3.65 -2.06 1.42
N ILE A 95 4.31 -1.77 0.32
CA ILE A 95 3.73 -1.61 -1.02
C ILE A 95 4.49 -2.56 -1.96
N VAL A 96 3.75 -3.35 -2.73
CA VAL A 96 4.31 -4.13 -3.84
C VAL A 96 3.94 -3.44 -5.15
N TYR A 97 4.96 -3.08 -5.92
CA TYR A 97 4.83 -2.29 -7.13
C TYR A 97 5.87 -2.67 -8.17
N ARG A 98 5.70 -2.19 -9.40
CA ARG A 98 6.75 -2.17 -10.43
C ARG A 98 6.83 -0.80 -11.06
N ARG A 99 7.98 -0.49 -11.66
CA ARG A 99 8.18 0.73 -12.45
C ARG A 99 7.46 0.58 -13.80
N VAL A 100 6.82 1.66 -14.24
CA VAL A 100 6.25 1.81 -15.59
C VAL A 100 6.64 3.19 -16.12
N ASP A 101 6.49 3.43 -17.42
CA ASP A 101 7.02 4.64 -18.09
C ASP A 101 6.54 5.95 -17.44
N ALA A 102 5.28 5.99 -16.99
CA ALA A 102 4.66 7.16 -16.40
C ALA A 102 4.64 7.17 -14.85
N GLY A 103 5.33 6.23 -14.18
CA GLY A 103 5.35 6.16 -12.72
C GLY A 103 5.49 4.76 -12.16
N ILE A 104 4.49 4.33 -11.38
CA ILE A 104 4.44 2.99 -10.79
C ILE A 104 3.10 2.31 -11.04
N GLN A 105 3.14 1.01 -11.24
CA GLN A 105 1.96 0.16 -11.12
C GLN A 105 2.03 -0.58 -9.79
N VAL A 106 0.98 -0.46 -8.99
CA VAL A 106 0.89 -1.05 -7.65
C VAL A 106 -0.01 -2.27 -7.70
N TRP A 107 0.54 -3.39 -7.23
CA TRP A 107 -0.23 -4.63 -7.05
C TRP A 107 -1.11 -4.52 -5.81
N GLY A 108 -0.50 -4.07 -4.72
CA GLY A 108 -1.21 -3.93 -3.46
C GLY A 108 -0.32 -3.45 -2.33
N PHE A 109 -0.98 -3.08 -1.24
CA PHE A 109 -0.35 -2.56 -0.03
C PHE A 109 -1.04 -3.12 1.21
N GLY A 110 -0.39 -2.95 2.36
CA GLY A 110 -1.00 -3.33 3.64
C GLY A 110 -0.02 -3.43 4.78
N GLY A 111 -0.56 -3.71 5.97
CA GLY A 111 0.22 -3.91 7.18
C GLY A 111 0.97 -5.24 7.20
N ARG A 112 2.12 -5.24 7.90
CA ARG A 112 2.95 -6.43 8.17
C ARG A 112 2.18 -7.52 8.89
N HIS A 113 1.14 -7.17 9.65
CA HIS A 113 0.31 -8.09 10.41
C HIS A 113 -0.67 -8.90 9.56
N VAL A 114 -0.89 -8.51 8.28
CA VAL A 114 -1.69 -9.28 7.32
C VAL A 114 -0.89 -9.54 6.03
N PRO A 115 0.26 -10.24 6.10
CA PRO A 115 1.20 -10.32 5.00
C PRO A 115 0.80 -11.34 3.94
N SER A 116 0.07 -12.39 4.33
CA SER A 116 -0.34 -13.51 3.47
C SER A 116 -1.25 -13.06 2.32
N ASP A 117 -2.11 -12.07 2.51
CA ASP A 117 -3.06 -11.67 1.49
C ASP A 117 -2.46 -10.80 0.38
N ILE A 118 -1.32 -10.15 0.61
CA ILE A 118 -0.56 -9.48 -0.46
C ILE A 118 0.10 -10.53 -1.36
N TYR A 119 0.82 -11.50 -0.77
CA TYR A 119 1.52 -12.52 -1.55
C TYR A 119 0.62 -13.58 -2.17
N ARG A 120 -0.49 -13.93 -1.51
CA ARG A 120 -1.52 -14.82 -2.08
C ARG A 120 -2.22 -14.20 -3.28
N ARG A 121 -2.34 -12.86 -3.32
CA ARG A 121 -2.77 -12.16 -4.53
C ARG A 121 -1.69 -12.20 -5.59
N LEU A 122 -0.43 -11.95 -5.21
CA LEU A 122 0.72 -12.04 -6.11
C LEU A 122 0.81 -13.38 -6.86
N SER A 123 0.47 -14.49 -6.21
CA SER A 123 0.50 -15.81 -6.84
C SER A 123 -0.67 -16.12 -7.79
N ARG A 124 -1.68 -15.24 -7.92
CA ARG A 124 -2.89 -15.48 -8.74
C ARG A 124 -2.86 -14.84 -10.14
N LEU A 125 -1.82 -14.08 -10.51
CA LEU A 125 -1.61 -13.61 -11.89
C LEU A 125 -0.69 -14.55 -12.70
N GLN A 126 -0.58 -15.81 -12.28
CA GLN A 126 -0.01 -16.89 -13.10
C GLN A 126 -1.11 -17.60 -13.86
#